data_AF-A0A3D3E7Q4-F1
#
_entry.id   AF-A0A3D3E7Q4-F1
#
_cell.length_a   1.000
_cell.length_b   1.000
_cell.length_c   1.000
_cell.angle_alpha   90.00
_cell.angle_beta   90.00
_cell.angle_gamma   90.00
#
_symmetry.space_group_name_H-M   'P 1'
#
loop_
_entity.id
_entity.type
_entity.pdbx_description
1 polymer ?
#
loop_
_entity_poly.entity_id
_entity_poly.type
_entity_poly.pdbx_seq_one_letter_code
_entity_poly.pdbx_strand_id
1 'polypeptide(L)'
;MRQPDTLAVIRLLPHMWHISCSTFHAVHFRQGTPIMNTDTAIHNSLQDMAVVMRQQQLAALLDDATRARGFVWQLDDLRIDLSRQFLIDAVMMQLQAFAISCGLADKISALFAGEAVNVSEGRAVVHMAQRSAARIDSDEFAGLSAFAQSVRASHVADVINIGIGGSDLGPAMVSAALAHLSSGPRL
;
A
#
# COMPACT_ATOMS: atom_id res chain seq x y z
N MET A 1 31.82 -6.10 -36.86
CA MET A 1 30.89 -4.99 -37.07
C MET A 1 29.84 -5.08 -35.96
N ARG A 2 29.89 -4.23 -34.92
CA ARG A 2 28.83 -4.17 -33.89
C ARG A 2 27.62 -3.48 -34.53
N GLN A 3 26.46 -4.13 -34.49
CA GLN A 3 25.20 -3.46 -34.81
C GLN A 3 24.94 -2.35 -33.77
N PRO A 4 24.34 -1.22 -34.17
CA PRO A 4 24.04 -0.13 -33.24
C PRO A 4 23.01 -0.57 -32.19
N ASP A 5 23.27 -0.20 -30.92
CA ASP A 5 22.36 -0.45 -29.80
C ASP A 5 20.99 0.19 -30.12
N THR A 6 19.98 -0.66 -30.29
CA THR A 6 18.64 -0.22 -30.69
C THR A 6 17.88 0.17 -29.44
N LEU A 7 17.64 1.48 -29.27
CA LEU A 7 16.88 2.03 -28.17
C LEU A 7 15.38 1.98 -28.49
N ALA A 8 14.63 1.12 -27.80
CA ALA A 8 13.18 1.06 -27.92
C ALA A 8 12.53 1.99 -26.90
N VAL A 9 11.93 3.09 -27.36
CA VAL A 9 11.09 3.94 -26.52
C VAL A 9 9.70 3.30 -26.42
N ILE A 10 9.48 2.50 -25.37
CA ILE A 10 8.17 1.91 -25.09
C ILE A 10 7.30 2.97 -24.43
N ARG A 11 6.44 3.61 -25.22
CA ARG A 11 5.40 4.51 -24.70
C ARG A 11 4.23 3.65 -24.22
N LEU A 12 4.12 3.42 -22.92
CA LEU A 12 2.89 2.92 -22.31
C LEU A 12 1.81 3.98 -22.54
N LEU A 13 0.95 3.75 -23.53
CA LEU A 13 -0.16 4.66 -23.82
C LEU A 13 -1.12 4.66 -22.63
N PRO A 14 -1.57 5.83 -22.14
CA PRO A 14 -2.51 5.94 -21.04
C PRO A 14 -3.91 5.63 -21.54
N HIS A 15 -4.18 4.38 -21.87
CA HIS A 15 -5.54 3.91 -22.00
C HIS A 15 -5.88 3.27 -20.65
N MET A 16 -6.64 4.02 -19.85
CA MET A 16 -7.23 3.65 -18.55
C MET A 16 -6.48 3.88 -17.22
N TRP A 17 -5.42 4.70 -17.18
CA TRP A 17 -4.90 5.28 -15.92
C TRP A 17 -5.19 6.78 -15.85
N HIS A 18 -6.48 7.15 -15.76
CA HIS A 18 -6.86 8.53 -15.45
C HIS A 18 -6.65 8.78 -13.94
N ILE A 19 -5.42 9.14 -13.57
CA ILE A 19 -5.17 10.02 -12.43
C ILE A 19 -5.07 11.43 -13.02
N SER A 20 -6.22 12.09 -13.17
CA SER A 20 -6.24 13.51 -13.49
C SER A 20 -5.82 14.29 -12.24
N CYS A 21 -4.52 14.57 -12.09
CA CYS A 21 -4.07 15.61 -11.19
C CYS A 21 -4.30 16.96 -11.88
N SER A 22 -5.54 17.41 -11.92
CA SER A 22 -5.91 18.73 -12.41
C SER A 22 -5.73 19.74 -11.28
N THR A 23 -4.60 20.47 -11.35
CA THR A 23 -4.41 21.81 -10.80
C THR A 23 -4.37 21.92 -9.27
N PHE A 24 -3.15 22.07 -8.72
CA PHE A 24 -2.89 22.63 -7.39
C PHE A 24 -3.36 24.10 -7.36
N HIS A 25 -4.66 24.33 -7.22
CA HIS A 25 -5.14 25.55 -6.57
C HIS A 25 -5.04 25.32 -5.08
N ALA A 26 -4.61 26.35 -4.34
CA ALA A 26 -4.48 26.34 -2.89
C ALA A 26 -5.65 25.56 -2.26
N VAL A 27 -5.35 24.34 -1.79
CA VAL A 27 -6.28 23.56 -0.98
C VAL A 27 -6.42 24.37 0.29
N HIS A 28 -7.40 25.25 0.33
CA HIS A 28 -8.05 25.57 1.58
C HIS A 28 -8.38 24.20 2.18
N PHE A 29 -7.67 23.82 3.24
CA PHE A 29 -8.10 22.79 4.17
C PHE A 29 -9.47 23.24 4.69
N ARG A 30 -10.52 23.02 3.90
CA ARG A 30 -11.87 22.95 4.42
C ARG A 30 -11.78 21.81 5.40
N GLN A 31 -11.99 22.16 6.68
CA GLN A 31 -12.09 21.23 7.78
C GLN A 31 -12.77 19.97 7.23
N GLY A 32 -12.02 18.88 7.16
CA GLY A 32 -12.56 17.61 6.71
C GLY A 32 -13.85 17.38 7.46
N THR A 33 -14.83 16.76 6.80
CA THR A 33 -16.02 16.23 7.45
C THR A 33 -15.58 15.68 8.82
N PRO A 34 -16.12 16.19 9.94
CA PRO A 34 -15.61 15.77 11.24
C PRO A 34 -15.67 14.25 11.25
N ILE A 35 -14.70 13.62 11.91
CA ILE A 35 -14.73 12.19 12.18
C ILE A 35 -15.94 11.98 13.09
N MET A 36 -17.15 11.95 12.51
CA MET A 36 -18.40 12.27 13.21
C MET A 36 -18.93 11.10 14.03
N ASN A 37 -18.08 10.10 14.28
CA ASN A 37 -18.43 8.96 15.11
C ASN A 37 -17.23 8.33 15.82
N THR A 38 -16.14 9.07 16.03
CA THR A 38 -15.15 8.61 17.01
C THR A 38 -15.72 8.83 18.39
N ASP A 39 -15.95 7.74 19.10
CA ASP A 39 -16.32 7.78 20.51
C ASP A 39 -15.23 8.57 21.26
N THR A 40 -15.56 9.82 21.62
CA THR A 40 -14.66 10.76 22.30
C THR A 40 -14.12 10.16 23.59
N ALA A 41 -14.89 9.29 24.26
CA ALA A 41 -14.44 8.63 25.47
C ALA A 41 -13.33 7.60 25.18
N ILE A 42 -13.48 6.78 24.13
CA ILE A 42 -12.44 5.83 23.69
C ILE A 42 -11.18 6.57 23.28
N HIS A 43 -11.32 7.67 22.53
CA HIS A 43 -10.18 8.48 22.10
C HIS A 43 -9.42 9.09 23.29
N ASN A 44 -10.13 9.71 24.24
CA ASN A 44 -9.53 10.29 25.44
C ASN A 44 -8.82 9.21 26.28
N SER A 45 -9.45 8.04 26.43
CA SER A 45 -8.84 6.90 27.13
C SER A 45 -7.52 6.46 26.45
N LEU A 46 -7.47 6.39 25.12
CA LEU A 46 -6.22 6.10 24.39
C LEU A 46 -5.15 7.18 24.60
N GLN A 47 -5.54 8.46 24.68
CA GLN A 47 -4.62 9.55 24.98
C GLN A 47 -4.02 9.39 26.40
N ASP A 48 -4.84 9.08 27.39
CA ASP A 48 -4.40 8.85 28.77
C ASP A 48 -3.45 7.65 28.86
N MET A 49 -3.80 6.54 28.19
CA MET A 49 -2.93 5.37 28.09
C MET A 49 -1.59 5.70 27.41
N ALA A 50 -1.60 6.54 26.37
CA ALA A 50 -0.38 6.98 25.71
C ALA A 50 0.51 7.82 26.64
N VAL A 51 -0.06 8.67 27.51
CA VAL A 51 0.71 9.41 28.52
C VAL A 51 1.39 8.44 29.50
N VAL A 52 0.66 7.44 29.98
CA VAL A 52 1.23 6.41 30.89
C VAL A 52 2.32 5.60 30.19
N MET A 53 2.08 5.16 28.95
CA MET A 53 3.05 4.36 28.19
C MET A 53 4.34 5.12 27.86
N ARG A 54 4.29 6.45 27.66
CA ARG A 54 5.50 7.28 27.46
C ARG A 54 6.42 7.33 28.67
N GLN A 55 5.91 7.04 29.87
CA GLN A 55 6.70 6.99 31.10
C GLN A 55 7.37 5.62 31.32
N GLN A 56 7.01 4.61 30.53
CA GLN A 56 7.56 3.27 30.63
C GLN A 56 8.89 3.14 29.87
N GLN A 57 9.70 2.16 30.29
CA GLN A 57 10.88 1.75 29.53
C GLN A 57 10.55 0.50 28.72
N LEU A 58 10.93 0.48 27.44
CA LEU A 58 10.70 -0.68 26.59
C LEU A 58 11.38 -1.95 27.12
N ALA A 59 12.55 -1.81 27.75
CA ALA A 59 13.26 -2.93 28.39
C ALA A 59 12.40 -3.61 29.48
N ALA A 60 11.76 -2.82 30.35
CA ALA A 60 10.88 -3.34 31.39
C ALA A 60 9.65 -4.07 30.80
N LEU A 61 9.14 -3.61 29.65
CA LEU A 61 8.10 -4.34 28.94
C LEU A 61 8.64 -5.67 28.37
N LEU A 62 9.85 -5.68 27.81
CA LEU A 62 10.49 -6.87 27.24
C LEU A 62 10.89 -7.93 28.28
N ASP A 63 11.02 -7.56 29.56
CA ASP A 63 11.27 -8.50 30.67
C ASP A 63 10.07 -9.44 30.94
N ASP A 64 8.88 -9.12 30.45
CA ASP A 64 7.73 -10.03 30.47
C ASP A 64 7.95 -11.19 29.49
N ALA A 65 8.24 -12.37 30.04
CA ALA A 65 8.46 -13.62 29.30
C ALA A 65 7.28 -14.02 28.39
N THR A 66 6.08 -13.48 28.63
CA THR A 66 4.88 -13.78 27.84
C THR A 66 4.66 -12.81 26.67
N ARG A 67 5.34 -11.66 26.67
CA ARG A 67 5.15 -10.56 25.70
C ARG A 67 5.32 -10.98 24.25
N ALA A 68 6.32 -11.80 23.96
CA ALA A 68 6.55 -12.29 22.61
C ALA A 68 5.36 -13.12 22.08
N ARG A 69 4.60 -13.80 22.94
CA ARG A 69 3.41 -14.56 22.51
C ARG A 69 2.22 -13.66 22.19
N GLY A 70 2.12 -12.50 22.85
CA GLY A 70 0.99 -11.57 22.66
C GLY A 70 1.16 -10.61 21.47
N PHE A 71 2.40 -10.33 21.05
CA PHE A 71 2.72 -9.28 20.06
C PHE A 71 3.54 -9.76 18.87
N VAL A 72 3.66 -11.06 18.69
CA VAL A 72 4.30 -11.64 17.50
C VAL A 72 3.30 -12.52 16.78
N TRP A 73 3.03 -12.18 15.52
CA TRP A 73 2.18 -12.95 14.63
C TRP A 73 2.99 -13.55 13.50
N GLN A 74 2.59 -14.73 13.06
CA GLN A 74 3.13 -15.41 11.89
C GLN A 74 2.00 -15.69 10.91
N LEU A 75 2.24 -15.39 9.64
CA LEU A 75 1.39 -15.76 8.52
C LEU A 75 2.31 -16.28 7.42
N ASP A 76 2.25 -17.57 7.12
CA ASP A 76 3.16 -18.25 6.19
C ASP A 76 4.65 -17.93 6.48
N ASP A 77 5.35 -17.28 5.56
CA ASP A 77 6.73 -16.83 5.68
C ASP A 77 6.88 -15.43 6.30
N LEU A 78 5.78 -14.69 6.51
CA LEU A 78 5.77 -13.37 7.11
C LEU A 78 5.66 -13.44 8.64
N ARG A 79 6.67 -12.89 9.31
CA ARG A 79 6.65 -12.64 10.76
C ARG A 79 6.46 -11.16 11.06
N ILE A 80 5.45 -10.82 11.85
CA ILE A 80 5.18 -9.46 12.33
C ILE A 80 5.46 -9.43 13.83
N ASP A 81 6.52 -8.72 14.24
CA ASP A 81 6.93 -8.59 15.64
C ASP A 81 6.70 -7.14 16.13
N LEU A 82 5.62 -6.95 16.87
CA LEU A 82 5.29 -5.69 17.55
C LEU A 82 5.71 -5.70 19.03
N SER A 83 6.46 -6.70 19.49
CA SER A 83 6.87 -6.81 20.90
C SER A 83 7.75 -5.63 21.35
N ARG A 84 8.39 -4.94 20.40
CA ARG A 84 9.22 -3.74 20.61
C ARG A 84 8.46 -2.42 20.48
N GLN A 85 7.13 -2.45 20.53
CA GLN A 85 6.27 -1.26 20.59
C GLN A 85 5.80 -1.00 22.02
N PHE A 86 5.39 0.23 22.33
CA PHE A 86 4.78 0.57 23.63
C PHE A 86 3.32 0.12 23.70
N LEU A 87 3.11 -1.18 23.56
CA LEU A 87 1.82 -1.85 23.58
C LEU A 87 1.77 -2.82 24.76
N ILE A 88 0.59 -2.87 25.39
CA ILE A 88 0.17 -3.88 26.36
C ILE A 88 -1.24 -4.34 25.96
N ASP A 89 -1.71 -5.46 26.50
CA ASP A 89 -3.01 -6.02 26.11
C ASP A 89 -4.16 -5.02 26.27
N ALA A 90 -4.14 -4.22 27.35
CA ALA A 90 -5.11 -3.16 27.56
C ALA A 90 -5.12 -2.13 26.42
N VAL A 91 -3.95 -1.70 25.95
CA VAL A 91 -3.82 -0.74 24.84
C VAL A 91 -4.35 -1.36 23.55
N MET A 92 -4.02 -2.63 23.28
CA MET A 92 -4.52 -3.34 22.10
C MET A 92 -6.04 -3.49 22.09
N MET A 93 -6.63 -3.85 23.24
CA MET A 93 -8.09 -3.92 23.36
C MET A 93 -8.74 -2.57 23.07
N GLN A 94 -8.17 -1.48 23.60
CA GLN A 94 -8.71 -0.15 23.38
C GLN A 94 -8.53 0.34 21.93
N LEU A 95 -7.41 0.03 21.27
CA LEU A 95 -7.19 0.30 19.85
C LEU A 95 -8.18 -0.47 18.96
N GLN A 96 -8.49 -1.72 19.31
CA GLN A 96 -9.51 -2.51 18.62
C GLN A 96 -10.91 -1.92 18.82
N ALA A 97 -11.27 -1.55 20.05
CA ALA A 97 -12.53 -0.88 20.34
C ALA A 97 -12.67 0.44 19.56
N PHE A 98 -11.57 1.19 19.41
CA PHE A 98 -11.54 2.40 18.59
C PHE A 98 -11.71 2.12 17.10
N ALA A 99 -11.07 1.08 16.57
CA ALA A 99 -11.28 0.66 15.17
C ALA A 99 -12.74 0.24 14.90
N ILE A 100 -13.37 -0.44 15.86
CA ILE A 100 -14.79 -0.82 15.80
C ILE A 100 -15.68 0.42 15.81
N SER A 101 -15.46 1.37 16.75
CA SER A 101 -16.27 2.60 16.80
C SER A 101 -16.12 3.47 15.55
N CYS A 102 -14.96 3.41 14.89
CA CYS A 102 -14.72 4.06 13.61
C CYS A 102 -15.41 3.39 12.41
N GLY A 103 -16.07 2.23 12.59
CA GLY A 103 -16.68 1.45 11.51
C GLY A 103 -15.65 0.93 10.51
N LEU A 104 -14.44 0.57 10.96
CA LEU A 104 -13.34 0.20 10.06
C LEU A 104 -13.70 -1.01 9.19
N ALA A 105 -14.36 -2.03 9.75
CA ALA A 105 -14.76 -3.24 9.02
C ALA A 105 -15.74 -2.92 7.87
N ASP A 106 -16.70 -2.03 8.11
CA ASP A 106 -17.66 -1.60 7.08
C ASP A 106 -16.97 -0.81 5.98
N LYS A 107 -16.03 0.08 6.34
CA LYS A 107 -15.23 0.84 5.36
C LYS A 107 -14.34 -0.05 4.50
N ILE A 108 -13.73 -1.07 5.10
CA ILE A 108 -12.99 -2.09 4.36
C ILE A 108 -13.94 -2.82 3.41
N SER A 109 -15.11 -3.25 3.88
CA SER A 109 -16.11 -3.95 3.05
C SER A 109 -16.55 -3.08 1.87
N ALA A 110 -16.85 -1.80 2.08
CA ALA A 110 -17.21 -0.84 1.03
C ALA A 110 -16.09 -0.65 -0.01
N LEU A 111 -14.83 -0.59 0.44
CA LEU A 111 -13.66 -0.54 -0.44
C LEU A 111 -13.60 -1.78 -1.37
N PHE A 112 -13.76 -2.98 -0.81
CA PHE A 112 -13.72 -4.23 -1.58
C PHE A 112 -14.96 -4.43 -2.47
N ALA A 113 -16.12 -3.89 -2.07
CA ALA A 113 -17.34 -3.89 -2.87
C ALA A 113 -17.30 -2.92 -4.07
N GLY A 114 -16.28 -2.06 -4.15
CA GLY A 114 -16.13 -1.09 -5.24
C GLY A 114 -17.04 0.13 -5.09
N GLU A 115 -17.48 0.45 -3.87
CA GLU A 115 -18.24 1.66 -3.60
C GLU A 115 -17.39 2.92 -3.82
N ALA A 116 -18.06 4.07 -4.00
CA ALA A 116 -17.41 5.36 -4.24
C ALA A 116 -16.78 5.98 -2.97
N VAL A 117 -15.86 5.24 -2.35
CA VAL A 117 -15.17 5.63 -1.11
C VAL A 117 -14.22 6.82 -1.28
N ASN A 118 -13.77 7.12 -2.51
CA ASN A 118 -13.13 8.40 -2.81
C ASN A 118 -14.22 9.46 -2.99
N VAL A 119 -14.67 10.02 -1.86
CA VAL A 119 -15.82 10.93 -1.80
C VAL A 119 -15.59 12.23 -2.56
N SER A 120 -14.37 12.79 -2.51
CA SER A 120 -14.07 14.07 -3.17
C SER A 120 -14.13 13.99 -4.68
N GLU A 121 -13.80 12.83 -5.25
CA GLU A 121 -13.87 12.61 -6.71
C GLU A 121 -15.11 11.79 -7.11
N GLY A 122 -15.89 11.30 -6.16
CA GLY A 122 -17.05 10.44 -6.41
C GLY A 122 -16.70 9.10 -7.07
N ARG A 123 -15.56 8.49 -6.72
CA ARG A 123 -14.99 7.34 -7.43
C ARG A 123 -14.76 6.13 -6.54
N ALA A 124 -14.88 4.95 -7.15
CA ALA A 124 -14.43 3.71 -6.56
C ALA A 124 -12.89 3.64 -6.51
N VAL A 125 -12.37 2.91 -5.53
CA VAL A 125 -10.94 2.66 -5.38
C VAL A 125 -10.68 1.17 -5.63
N VAL A 126 -10.00 0.84 -6.75
CA VAL A 126 -10.00 -0.52 -7.31
C VAL A 126 -8.62 -1.20 -7.36
N HIS A 127 -7.62 -0.69 -6.63
CA HIS A 127 -6.25 -1.22 -6.68
C HIS A 127 -6.17 -2.69 -6.22
N MET A 128 -7.06 -3.14 -5.32
CA MET A 128 -7.12 -4.54 -4.89
C MET A 128 -7.58 -5.46 -6.03
N ALA A 129 -8.52 -5.01 -6.86
CA ALA A 129 -9.02 -5.79 -8.00
C ALA A 129 -7.92 -6.08 -9.04
N GLN A 130 -6.93 -5.20 -9.16
CA GLN A 130 -5.76 -5.36 -10.04
C GLN A 130 -4.84 -6.53 -9.65
N ARG A 131 -5.04 -7.14 -8.49
CA ARG A 131 -4.28 -8.31 -8.01
C ARG A 131 -5.16 -9.55 -7.84
N SER A 132 -6.42 -9.48 -8.26
CA SER A 132 -7.34 -10.63 -8.17
C SER A 132 -6.96 -11.73 -9.15
N ALA A 133 -7.36 -12.96 -8.85
CA ALA A 133 -7.23 -14.08 -9.79
C ALA A 133 -7.89 -13.75 -11.14
N ALA A 134 -9.09 -13.16 -11.12
CA ALA A 134 -9.79 -12.72 -12.32
C ALA A 134 -9.00 -11.71 -13.17
N ARG A 135 -8.18 -10.85 -12.55
CA ARG A 135 -7.29 -9.95 -13.29
C ARG A 135 -6.15 -10.73 -13.95
N ILE A 136 -5.53 -11.67 -13.24
CA ILE A 136 -4.44 -12.51 -13.77
C ILE A 136 -4.93 -13.35 -14.95
N ASP A 137 -6.15 -13.86 -14.88
CA ASP A 137 -6.77 -14.70 -15.91
C ASP A 137 -7.37 -13.88 -17.07
N SER A 138 -7.25 -12.55 -17.07
CA SER A 138 -7.83 -11.68 -18.10
C SER A 138 -7.00 -11.62 -19.38
N ASP A 139 -7.68 -11.46 -20.53
CA ASP A 139 -7.03 -11.27 -21.84
C ASP A 139 -6.08 -10.06 -21.86
N GLU A 140 -6.41 -9.01 -21.11
CA GLU A 140 -5.56 -7.83 -20.99
C GLU A 140 -4.23 -8.15 -20.29
N PHE A 141 -4.27 -8.92 -19.20
CA PHE A 141 -3.05 -9.38 -18.52
C PHE A 141 -2.25 -10.37 -19.37
N ALA A 142 -2.94 -11.24 -20.11
CA ALA A 142 -2.31 -12.14 -21.08
C ALA A 142 -1.59 -11.34 -22.18
N GLY A 143 -2.21 -10.29 -22.71
CA GLY A 143 -1.61 -9.38 -23.69
C GLY A 143 -0.38 -8.65 -23.15
N LEU A 144 -0.46 -8.10 -21.93
CA LEU A 144 0.67 -7.45 -21.26
C LEU A 144 1.84 -8.43 -21.05
N SER A 145 1.53 -9.66 -20.63
CA SER A 145 2.52 -10.71 -20.41
C SER A 145 3.19 -11.13 -21.72
N ALA A 146 2.42 -11.30 -22.79
CA ALA A 146 2.93 -11.61 -24.13
C ALA A 146 3.84 -10.49 -24.65
N PHE A 147 3.47 -9.22 -24.46
CA PHE A 147 4.31 -8.08 -24.81
C PHE A 147 5.63 -8.08 -24.02
N ALA A 148 5.57 -8.28 -22.70
CA ALA A 148 6.78 -8.36 -21.87
C ALA A 148 7.69 -9.54 -22.28
N GLN A 149 7.11 -10.66 -22.74
CA GLN A 149 7.87 -11.78 -23.30
C GLN A 149 8.51 -11.42 -24.64
N SER A 150 7.78 -10.75 -25.55
CA SER A 150 8.33 -10.35 -26.85
C SER A 150 9.48 -9.36 -26.70
N VAL A 151 9.40 -8.43 -25.74
CA VAL A 151 10.51 -7.50 -25.44
C VAL A 151 11.74 -8.26 -24.94
N ARG A 152 11.57 -9.23 -24.04
CA ARG A 152 12.68 -10.07 -23.55
C ARG A 152 13.32 -10.94 -24.63
N ALA A 153 12.54 -11.40 -25.60
CA ALA A 153 13.03 -12.19 -26.73
C ALA A 153 13.66 -11.34 -27.85
N SER A 154 13.55 -10.00 -27.76
CA SER A 154 14.07 -9.07 -28.77
C SER A 154 15.52 -8.68 -28.52
N HIS A 155 16.06 -7.78 -29.36
CA HIS A 155 17.39 -7.19 -29.20
C HIS A 155 17.40 -5.91 -28.36
N VAL A 156 16.30 -5.56 -27.68
CA VAL A 156 16.23 -4.38 -26.81
C VAL A 156 17.16 -4.59 -25.61
N ALA A 157 18.12 -3.69 -25.45
CA ALA A 157 19.11 -3.77 -24.37
C ALA A 157 18.69 -3.00 -23.12
N ASP A 158 17.92 -1.92 -23.28
CA ASP A 158 17.53 -0.99 -22.22
C ASP A 158 16.06 -0.58 -22.38
N VAL A 159 15.35 -0.46 -21.26
CA VAL A 159 13.99 0.05 -21.17
C VAL A 159 14.00 1.27 -20.26
N ILE A 160 13.56 2.41 -20.78
CA ILE A 160 13.50 3.67 -20.02
C ILE A 160 12.05 3.92 -19.62
N ASN A 161 11.75 3.85 -18.32
CA ASN A 161 10.46 4.28 -17.79
C ASN A 161 10.43 5.81 -17.67
N ILE A 162 9.40 6.45 -18.22
CA ILE A 162 9.21 7.91 -18.13
C ILE A 162 7.93 8.18 -17.35
N GLY A 163 8.07 8.61 -16.11
CA GLY A 163 6.96 8.91 -15.22
C GLY A 163 7.37 9.81 -14.06
N ILE A 164 6.39 10.30 -13.30
CA ILE A 164 6.59 10.99 -12.03
C ILE A 164 5.63 10.44 -10.98
N GLY A 165 5.96 10.59 -9.70
CA GLY A 165 5.10 10.16 -8.60
C GLY A 165 4.80 8.67 -8.67
N GLY A 166 3.51 8.29 -8.64
CA GLY A 166 3.08 6.88 -8.64
C GLY A 166 3.52 6.09 -9.89
N SER A 167 3.69 6.77 -11.03
CA SER A 167 4.14 6.15 -12.29
C SER A 167 5.65 5.88 -12.34
N ASP A 168 6.40 6.31 -11.31
CA ASP A 168 7.85 6.11 -11.22
C ASP A 168 8.26 5.37 -9.94
N LEU A 169 7.78 5.81 -8.78
CA LEU A 169 8.16 5.22 -7.48
C LEU A 169 7.86 3.72 -7.40
N GLY A 170 6.69 3.29 -7.87
CA GLY A 170 6.28 1.88 -7.85
C GLY A 170 7.20 1.01 -8.73
N PRO A 171 7.30 1.30 -10.04
CA PRO A 171 8.21 0.60 -10.95
C PRO A 171 9.67 0.59 -10.48
N ALA A 172 10.20 1.73 -10.01
CA ALA A 172 11.58 1.82 -9.54
C ALA A 172 11.82 0.93 -8.31
N MET A 173 10.94 0.98 -7.31
CA MET A 173 11.05 0.17 -6.10
C MET A 173 11.00 -1.34 -6.40
N VAL A 174 10.02 -1.79 -7.18
CA VAL A 174 9.85 -3.23 -7.49
C VAL A 174 11.00 -3.75 -8.34
N SER A 175 11.44 -2.98 -9.34
CA SER A 175 12.56 -3.37 -10.22
C SER A 175 13.86 -3.50 -9.44
N ALA A 176 14.12 -2.57 -8.51
CA ALA A 176 15.30 -2.65 -7.64
C ALA A 176 15.24 -3.85 -6.68
N ALA A 177 14.09 -4.07 -6.01
CA ALA A 177 13.94 -5.16 -5.05
C ALA A 177 14.06 -6.56 -5.70
N LEU A 178 13.57 -6.70 -6.94
CA LEU A 178 13.56 -7.96 -7.69
C LEU A 178 14.67 -8.06 -8.74
N ALA A 179 15.68 -7.18 -8.70
CA ALA A 179 16.75 -7.12 -9.71
C ALA A 179 17.46 -8.48 -9.89
N HIS A 180 17.61 -9.24 -8.82
CA HIS A 180 18.23 -10.58 -8.82
C HIS A 180 17.41 -11.65 -9.58
N LEU A 181 16.14 -11.40 -9.89
CA LEU A 181 15.26 -12.27 -10.68
C LEU A 181 15.12 -11.80 -12.14
N SER A 182 15.77 -10.68 -12.50
CA SER A 182 15.66 -10.11 -13.85
C SER A 182 16.35 -10.99 -14.90
N SER A 183 15.72 -11.12 -16.07
CA SER A 183 16.20 -11.96 -17.18
C SER A 183 16.01 -11.29 -18.55
N GLY A 184 15.96 -9.95 -18.57
CA GLY A 184 15.61 -9.15 -19.74
C GLY A 184 16.51 -7.93 -19.95
N PRO A 185 16.02 -6.92 -20.69
CA PRO A 185 16.71 -5.64 -20.84
C PRO A 185 17.02 -4.99 -19.49
N ARG A 186 18.02 -4.12 -19.46
CA ARG A 186 18.30 -3.29 -18.30
C ARG A 186 17.16 -2.28 -18.10
N LEU A 187 16.81 -2.03 -16.84
CA LEU A 187 15.80 -1.08 -16.39
C LEU A 187 16.48 0.14 -15.75
#